data_AF-X1N2D2-F1
#
_entry.id   AF-X1N2D2-F1
#
_cell.length_a   1.000
_cell.length_b   1.000
_cell.length_c   1.000
_cell.angle_alpha   90.00
_cell.angle_beta   90.00
_cell.angle_gamma   90.00
#
_symmetry.space_group_name_H-M   'P 1'
#
loop_
_entity.id
_entity.type
_entity.pdbx_description
1 polymer ?
#
loop_
_entity_poly.entity_id
_entity_poly.type
_entity_poly.pdbx_seq_one_letter_code
_entity_poly.pdbx_strand_id
1 'polypeptide(L)'
;MEEITNIFKQRNFDAIRITGGEPFLRNDLAEVINTIQHYSKPKMMHITSNGILTNKILSVVNKLEKTDNLHIKISIDAVGKKHDKIRGVTGAYQKAIKTVQELAKLKEKFNFYVAINQLILDESGFDDYWKLKKVCKKFNVPLQVAFAYTKVALYEEKKNLSLMPKGGNRFPGLFDFPNEEKVKLSKSFKEIA
;
A
#
# COMPACT_ATOMS: atom_id res chain seq x y z
N MET A 1 6.74 11.52 -24.12
CA MET A 1 6.79 12.68 -23.21
C MET A 1 5.89 13.83 -23.65
N GLU A 2 5.88 14.20 -24.93
CA GLU A 2 5.03 15.28 -25.46
C GLU A 2 3.54 15.16 -25.10
N GLU A 3 2.95 13.97 -25.27
CA GLU A 3 1.54 13.71 -24.92
C GLU A 3 1.24 14.00 -23.43
N ILE A 4 2.08 13.51 -22.52
CA ILE A 4 1.93 13.71 -21.07
C ILE A 4 1.98 15.21 -20.76
N THR A 5 2.95 15.91 -21.34
CA THR A 5 3.08 17.37 -21.20
C THR A 5 1.81 18.08 -21.65
N ASN A 6 1.25 17.70 -22.80
CA ASN A 6 0.04 18.31 -23.34
C ASN A 6 -1.17 18.08 -22.43
N ILE A 7 -1.32 16.89 -21.84
CA ILE A 7 -2.39 16.58 -20.88
C ILE A 7 -2.29 17.48 -19.64
N PHE A 8 -1.12 17.55 -19.01
CA PHE A 8 -0.97 18.27 -17.73
C PHE A 8 -0.86 19.78 -17.88
N LYS A 9 -0.67 20.31 -19.11
CA LYS A 9 -0.80 21.73 -19.42
C LYS A 9 -2.25 22.22 -19.48
N GLN A 10 -3.20 21.35 -19.82
CA GLN A 10 -4.58 21.76 -20.06
C GLN A 10 -5.34 22.05 -18.75
N ARG A 11 -5.03 21.34 -17.67
CA ARG A 11 -5.74 21.43 -16.39
C ARG A 11 -4.85 21.15 -15.18
N ASN A 12 -5.20 21.77 -14.06
CA ASN A 12 -4.65 21.46 -12.75
C ASN A 12 -5.44 20.30 -12.13
N PHE A 13 -4.74 19.36 -11.50
CA PHE A 13 -5.33 18.25 -10.77
C PHE A 13 -4.89 18.33 -9.31
N ASP A 14 -5.84 18.29 -8.37
CA ASP A 14 -5.50 18.34 -6.95
C ASP A 14 -4.77 17.08 -6.47
N ALA A 15 -5.16 15.91 -6.99
CA ALA A 15 -4.59 14.64 -6.61
C ALA A 15 -4.32 13.77 -7.84
N ILE A 16 -3.12 13.22 -7.92
CA ILE A 16 -2.69 12.32 -9.00
C ILE A 16 -2.23 11.01 -8.39
N ARG A 17 -2.74 9.90 -8.92
CA ARG A 17 -2.31 8.57 -8.51
C ARG A 17 -1.58 7.88 -9.66
N ILE A 18 -0.30 7.61 -9.47
CA ILE A 18 0.52 6.87 -10.42
C ILE A 18 0.45 5.40 -10.03
N THR A 19 -0.19 4.62 -10.90
CA THR A 19 -0.42 3.18 -10.75
C THR A 19 -0.05 2.45 -12.04
N GLY A 20 -0.69 1.31 -12.34
CA GLY A 20 -0.41 0.43 -13.47
C GLY A 20 -0.18 -0.98 -12.97
N GLY A 21 0.78 -1.68 -13.59
CA GLY A 21 1.40 -2.87 -13.00
C GLY A 21 2.38 -2.46 -11.90
N GLU A 22 3.63 -2.19 -12.28
CA GLU A 22 4.65 -1.64 -11.38
C GLU A 22 5.20 -0.32 -11.95
N PRO A 23 4.88 0.85 -11.34
CA PRO A 23 5.28 2.16 -11.87
C PRO A 23 6.78 2.29 -12.09
N PHE A 24 7.60 1.77 -11.16
CA PHE A 24 9.06 1.93 -11.19
C PHE A 24 9.77 1.06 -12.24
N LEU A 25 9.03 0.28 -13.04
CA LEU A 25 9.56 -0.33 -14.26
C LEU A 25 9.70 0.67 -15.41
N ARG A 26 8.95 1.78 -15.37
CA ARG A 26 9.00 2.82 -16.39
C ARG A 26 10.30 3.63 -16.27
N ASN A 27 11.13 3.61 -17.33
CA ASN A 27 12.47 4.21 -17.31
C ASN A 27 12.47 5.74 -17.19
N ASP A 28 11.46 6.41 -17.75
CA ASP A 28 11.24 7.86 -17.73
C ASP A 28 10.33 8.33 -16.59
N LEU A 29 10.07 7.48 -15.57
CA LEU A 29 9.11 7.82 -14.49
C LEU A 29 9.46 9.12 -13.76
N ALA A 30 10.73 9.40 -13.49
CA ALA A 30 11.14 10.64 -12.83
C ALA A 30 10.81 11.87 -13.69
N GLU A 31 11.00 11.79 -15.01
CA GLU A 31 10.68 12.85 -15.96
C GLU A 31 9.17 13.09 -16.02
N VAL A 32 8.38 12.01 -16.01
CA VAL A 32 6.91 12.09 -15.95
C VAL A 32 6.47 12.81 -14.67
N ILE A 33 7.03 12.43 -13.52
CA ILE A 33 6.69 13.04 -12.22
C ILE A 33 7.07 14.53 -12.22
N ASN A 34 8.28 14.89 -12.64
CA ASN A 34 8.72 16.29 -12.69
C ASN A 34 7.83 17.11 -13.65
N THR A 35 7.49 16.55 -14.81
CA THR A 35 6.55 17.16 -15.78
C THR A 35 5.19 17.47 -15.14
N ILE A 36 4.62 16.49 -14.43
CA ILE A 36 3.34 16.64 -13.72
C ILE A 36 3.43 17.75 -12.66
N GLN A 37 4.49 17.73 -11.86
CA GLN A 37 4.71 18.72 -10.80
C GLN A 37 4.88 20.14 -11.37
N HIS A 38 5.56 20.27 -12.51
CA HIS A 38 5.79 21.55 -13.15
C HIS A 38 4.50 22.18 -13.67
N TYR A 39 3.70 21.42 -14.42
CA TYR A 39 2.52 21.97 -15.11
C TYR A 39 1.24 21.95 -14.27
N SER A 40 1.00 20.88 -13.50
CA SER A 40 -0.28 20.68 -12.80
C SER A 40 -0.23 21.03 -11.31
N LYS A 41 0.97 21.06 -10.72
CA LYS A 41 1.24 21.41 -9.31
C LYS A 41 0.24 20.74 -8.32
N PRO A 42 0.08 19.40 -8.39
CA PRO A 42 -0.90 18.71 -7.57
C PRO A 42 -0.60 18.88 -6.09
N LYS A 43 -1.66 18.95 -5.27
CA LYS A 43 -1.53 18.94 -3.81
C LYS A 43 -1.02 17.61 -3.28
N MET A 44 -1.29 16.51 -4.00
CA MET A 44 -0.84 15.18 -3.63
C MET A 44 -0.55 14.32 -4.87
N MET A 45 0.63 13.68 -4.89
CA MET A 45 0.97 12.63 -5.82
C MET A 45 1.18 11.32 -5.08
N HIS A 46 0.41 10.30 -5.42
CA HIS A 46 0.48 9.01 -4.77
C HIS A 46 1.00 7.94 -5.73
N ILE A 47 2.11 7.30 -5.39
CA ILE A 47 2.69 6.17 -6.11
C ILE A 47 2.53 4.92 -5.26
N THR A 48 1.90 3.90 -5.83
CA THR A 48 1.80 2.56 -5.20
C THR A 48 2.79 1.62 -5.88
N SER A 49 3.64 0.93 -5.12
CA SER A 49 4.62 -0.03 -5.64
C SER A 49 4.55 -1.35 -4.87
N ASN A 50 4.96 -2.45 -5.51
CA ASN A 50 5.21 -3.73 -4.85
C ASN A 50 6.49 -3.71 -4.00
N GLY A 51 7.36 -2.70 -4.16
CA GLY A 51 8.58 -2.55 -3.37
C GLY A 51 9.71 -3.54 -3.68
N ILE A 52 9.62 -4.32 -4.75
CA ILE A 52 10.66 -5.30 -5.11
C ILE A 52 11.90 -4.61 -5.69
N LEU A 53 11.72 -3.49 -6.40
CA LEU A 53 12.76 -2.81 -7.17
C LEU A 53 13.48 -1.70 -6.37
N THR A 54 14.02 -2.03 -5.19
CA THR A 54 14.61 -1.04 -4.25
C THR A 54 15.49 0.01 -4.94
N ASN A 55 16.50 -0.42 -5.70
CA ASN A 55 17.46 0.50 -6.31
C ASN A 55 16.81 1.43 -7.35
N LYS A 56 15.85 0.92 -8.15
CA LYS A 56 15.12 1.76 -9.11
C LYS A 56 14.24 2.78 -8.39
N ILE A 57 13.57 2.35 -7.32
CA ILE A 57 12.72 3.23 -6.50
C ILE A 57 13.55 4.39 -5.94
N LEU A 58 14.66 4.09 -5.27
CA LEU A 58 15.55 5.10 -4.71
C LEU A 58 16.14 5.99 -5.81
N SER A 59 16.53 5.43 -6.95
CA SER A 59 17.06 6.20 -8.09
C SER A 59 16.04 7.20 -8.63
N VAL A 60 14.78 6.80 -8.77
CA VAL A 60 13.70 7.71 -9.20
C VAL A 60 13.51 8.82 -8.18
N VAL A 61 13.38 8.50 -6.89
CA VAL A 61 13.18 9.52 -5.84
C VAL A 61 14.31 10.54 -5.81
N ASN A 62 15.57 10.11 -5.96
CA ASN A 62 16.72 11.01 -6.00
C ASN A 62 16.76 11.93 -7.23
N LYS A 63 16.01 11.62 -8.30
CA LYS A 63 15.92 12.44 -9.52
C LYS A 63 14.73 13.42 -9.49
N LEU A 64 13.91 13.39 -8.44
CA LEU A 64 12.75 14.28 -8.34
C LEU A 64 13.19 15.67 -7.89
N GLU A 65 12.67 16.69 -8.57
CA GLU A 65 12.94 18.09 -8.23
C GLU A 65 12.18 18.54 -6.97
N LYS A 66 11.02 17.93 -6.74
CA LYS A 66 10.11 18.21 -5.62
C LYS A 66 9.53 16.90 -5.10
N THR A 67 9.34 16.84 -3.78
CA THR A 67 8.94 15.61 -3.07
C THR A 67 7.92 15.86 -1.94
N ASP A 68 7.63 17.12 -1.62
CA ASP A 68 6.76 17.57 -0.52
C ASP A 68 5.30 17.09 -0.65
N ASN A 69 4.82 16.93 -1.88
CA ASN A 69 3.50 16.38 -2.18
C ASN A 69 3.53 14.87 -2.51
N LEU A 70 4.69 14.20 -2.40
CA LEU A 70 4.86 12.81 -2.82
C LEU A 70 4.52 11.83 -1.70
N HIS A 71 3.67 10.87 -2.04
CA HIS A 71 3.29 9.76 -1.17
C HIS A 71 3.66 8.45 -1.85
N ILE A 72 4.63 7.72 -1.31
CA ILE A 72 5.00 6.39 -1.77
C ILE A 72 4.42 5.36 -0.81
N LYS A 73 3.60 4.45 -1.32
CA LYS A 73 3.04 3.34 -0.55
C LYS A 73 3.57 2.02 -1.08
N ILE A 74 4.20 1.24 -0.19
CA ILE A 74 4.70 -0.09 -0.50
C ILE A 74 3.66 -1.12 -0.10
N SER A 75 3.28 -1.97 -1.05
CA SER A 75 2.21 -2.94 -0.84
C SER A 75 2.75 -4.21 -0.18
N ILE A 76 2.36 -4.45 1.07
CA ILE A 76 2.76 -5.63 1.86
C ILE A 76 1.52 -6.24 2.50
N ASP A 77 1.03 -7.34 1.92
CA ASP A 77 -0.26 -7.94 2.30
C ASP A 77 -0.15 -8.94 3.47
N ALA A 78 1.05 -9.47 3.71
CA ALA A 78 1.33 -10.45 4.76
C ALA A 78 2.80 -10.42 5.19
N VAL A 79 3.17 -11.23 6.19
CA VAL A 79 4.55 -11.34 6.66
C VAL A 79 5.24 -12.60 6.12
N GLY A 80 6.48 -12.44 5.64
CA GLY A 80 7.34 -13.54 5.23
C GLY A 80 6.81 -14.31 4.01
N LYS A 81 6.95 -15.65 4.03
CA LYS A 81 6.59 -16.53 2.91
C LYS A 81 5.12 -16.41 2.46
N LYS A 82 4.21 -16.01 3.37
CA LYS A 82 2.80 -15.78 3.01
C LYS A 82 2.67 -14.66 1.98
N HIS A 83 3.42 -13.57 2.15
CA HIS A 83 3.43 -12.48 1.17
C HIS A 83 4.10 -12.87 -0.14
N ASP A 84 5.21 -13.62 -0.07
CA ASP A 84 5.86 -14.16 -1.27
C ASP A 84 4.89 -15.02 -2.09
N LYS A 85 4.08 -15.86 -1.43
CA LYS A 85 3.02 -16.66 -2.06
C LYS A 85 1.92 -15.79 -2.68
N ILE A 86 1.43 -14.78 -1.96
CA ILE A 86 0.41 -13.83 -2.47
C ILE A 86 0.93 -13.10 -3.71
N ARG A 87 2.22 -12.72 -3.73
CA ARG A 87 2.84 -11.98 -4.83
C ARG A 87 3.41 -12.87 -5.94
N GLY A 88 3.45 -14.19 -5.75
CA GLY A 88 4.04 -15.14 -6.68
C GLY A 88 5.55 -14.97 -6.87
N VAL A 89 6.26 -14.33 -5.93
CA VAL A 89 7.68 -14.01 -6.04
C VAL A 89 8.41 -14.36 -4.74
N THR A 90 9.36 -15.28 -4.82
CA THR A 90 10.24 -15.66 -3.70
C THR A 90 11.06 -14.46 -3.23
N GLY A 91 11.04 -14.20 -1.92
CA GLY A 91 11.75 -13.08 -1.29
C GLY A 91 11.10 -11.71 -1.51
N ALA A 92 9.87 -11.63 -2.03
CA ALA A 92 9.16 -10.37 -2.22
C ALA A 92 9.04 -9.59 -0.91
N TYR A 93 8.72 -10.27 0.20
CA TYR A 93 8.57 -9.63 1.51
C TYR A 93 9.87 -8.96 1.95
N GLN A 94 10.99 -9.68 1.85
CA GLN A 94 12.30 -9.18 2.27
C GLN A 94 12.72 -7.96 1.42
N LYS A 95 12.49 -8.02 0.11
CA LYS A 95 12.77 -6.90 -0.80
C LYS A 95 11.87 -5.69 -0.52
N ALA A 96 10.57 -5.90 -0.30
CA ALA A 96 9.63 -4.84 0.04
C ALA A 96 9.99 -4.18 1.39
N ILE A 97 10.33 -4.96 2.41
CA ILE A 97 10.81 -4.44 3.70
C ILE A 97 12.11 -3.66 3.55
N LYS A 98 13.07 -4.15 2.77
CA LYS A 98 14.30 -3.41 2.46
C LYS A 98 13.96 -2.07 1.81
N THR A 99 13.06 -2.04 0.84
CA THR A 99 12.60 -0.80 0.20
C THR A 99 11.98 0.17 1.20
N VAL A 100 11.09 -0.30 2.08
CA VAL A 100 10.49 0.54 3.13
C VAL A 100 11.56 1.14 4.04
N GLN A 101 12.53 0.33 4.47
CA GLN A 101 13.63 0.78 5.32
C GLN A 101 14.49 1.85 4.62
N GLU A 102 14.87 1.64 3.36
CA GLU A 102 15.68 2.61 2.62
C GLU A 102 14.90 3.89 2.28
N LEU A 103 13.60 3.79 1.98
CA LEU A 103 12.74 4.96 1.80
C LEU A 103 12.54 5.73 3.10
N ALA A 104 12.42 5.04 4.25
CA ALA A 104 12.30 5.68 5.55
C ALA A 104 13.55 6.50 5.90
N LYS A 105 14.75 5.98 5.59
CA LYS A 105 16.00 6.75 5.71
C LYS A 105 16.04 7.92 4.73
N LEU A 106 15.64 7.68 3.47
CA LEU A 106 15.67 8.71 2.43
C LEU A 106 14.72 9.87 2.73
N LYS A 107 13.61 9.59 3.43
CA LYS A 107 12.67 10.59 3.94
C LYS A 107 13.30 11.60 4.91
N GLU A 108 14.41 11.25 5.58
CA GLU A 108 15.13 12.22 6.42
C GLU A 108 15.85 13.28 5.58
N LYS A 109 16.25 12.94 4.35
CA LYS A 109 16.88 13.84 3.40
C LYS A 109 15.87 14.57 2.51
N PHE A 110 14.79 13.89 2.13
CA PHE A 110 13.77 14.40 1.23
C PHE A 110 12.41 14.40 1.93
N ASN A 111 11.69 15.51 1.90
CA ASN A 111 10.41 15.62 2.59
C ASN A 111 9.30 14.92 1.79
N PHE A 112 9.08 13.61 1.97
CA PHE A 112 7.96 12.88 1.36
C PHE A 112 7.31 11.89 2.33
N TYR A 113 6.11 11.43 1.99
CA TYR A 113 5.37 10.46 2.79
C TYR A 113 5.67 9.02 2.33
N VAL A 114 5.95 8.14 3.29
CA VAL A 114 6.15 6.70 3.06
C VAL A 114 5.22 5.92 3.96
N ALA A 115 4.54 4.91 3.42
CA ALA A 115 3.72 3.99 4.20
C ALA A 115 3.77 2.56 3.69
N ILE A 116 3.42 1.62 4.55
CA ILE A 116 3.03 0.28 4.13
C ILE A 116 1.53 0.28 3.89
N ASN A 117 1.09 -0.32 2.78
CA ASN A 117 -0.31 -0.55 2.46
C ASN A 117 -0.59 -2.06 2.45
N GLN A 118 -1.43 -2.52 3.36
CA GLN A 118 -1.83 -3.92 3.48
C GLN A 118 -3.26 -4.10 2.95
N LEU A 119 -3.47 -5.08 2.08
CA LEU A 119 -4.81 -5.56 1.74
C LEU A 119 -5.17 -6.76 2.62
N ILE A 120 -6.22 -6.63 3.42
CA ILE A 120 -6.79 -7.73 4.22
C ILE A 120 -7.91 -8.39 3.40
N LEU A 121 -7.68 -9.67 3.05
CA LEU A 121 -8.59 -10.49 2.25
C LEU A 121 -9.45 -11.44 3.09
N ASP A 122 -8.93 -11.90 4.23
CA ASP A 122 -9.56 -12.86 5.11
C ASP A 122 -9.14 -12.63 6.57
N GLU A 123 -9.70 -13.40 7.50
CA GLU A 123 -9.42 -13.30 8.93
C GLU A 123 -7.93 -13.48 9.26
N SER A 124 -7.21 -14.30 8.49
CA SER A 124 -5.79 -14.53 8.71
C SER A 124 -4.94 -13.29 8.40
N GLY A 125 -5.47 -12.31 7.66
CA GLY A 125 -4.83 -11.02 7.41
C GLY A 125 -4.70 -10.15 8.67
N PHE A 126 -5.53 -10.36 9.70
CA PHE A 126 -5.43 -9.61 10.97
C PHE A 126 -4.18 -9.99 11.77
N ASP A 127 -3.76 -11.25 11.75
CA ASP A 127 -2.51 -11.67 12.39
C ASP A 127 -1.31 -10.99 11.73
N ASP A 128 -1.33 -10.86 10.40
CA ASP A 128 -0.31 -10.13 9.65
C ASP A 128 -0.36 -8.62 9.92
N TYR A 129 -1.56 -8.05 10.11
CA TYR A 129 -1.70 -6.64 10.50
C TYR A 129 -0.93 -6.34 11.78
N TRP A 130 -1.09 -7.16 12.83
CA TRP A 130 -0.39 -6.94 14.10
C TRP A 130 1.12 -7.07 13.95
N LYS A 131 1.59 -8.00 13.12
CA LYS A 131 3.02 -8.16 12.84
C LYS A 131 3.56 -6.97 12.03
N LEU A 132 2.85 -6.55 10.98
CA LEU A 132 3.23 -5.39 10.17
C LEU A 132 3.18 -4.09 10.98
N LYS A 133 2.26 -3.94 11.93
CA LYS A 133 2.20 -2.79 12.84
C LYS A 133 3.50 -2.66 13.66
N LYS A 134 4.06 -3.78 14.14
CA LYS A 134 5.36 -3.79 14.83
C LYS A 134 6.51 -3.39 13.91
N VAL A 135 6.51 -3.88 12.67
CA VAL A 135 7.50 -3.53 11.64
C VAL A 135 7.42 -2.04 11.29
N CYS A 136 6.22 -1.52 11.08
CA CYS A 136 5.94 -0.12 10.80
C CYS A 136 6.46 0.80 11.91
N LYS A 137 6.22 0.43 13.18
CA LYS A 137 6.75 1.14 14.35
C LYS A 137 8.28 1.18 14.35
N LYS A 138 8.95 0.08 13.97
CA LYS A 138 10.43 0.03 13.89
C LYS A 138 11.00 1.03 12.88
N PHE A 139 10.33 1.22 11.76
CA PHE A 139 10.79 2.13 10.69
C PHE A 139 10.17 3.53 10.77
N ASN A 140 9.36 3.80 11.80
CA ASN A 140 8.59 5.04 11.93
C ASN A 140 7.77 5.39 10.66
N VAL A 141 7.15 4.36 10.07
CA VAL A 141 6.23 4.52 8.93
C VAL A 141 4.82 4.11 9.33
N PRO A 142 3.78 4.78 8.84
CA PRO A 142 2.40 4.38 9.06
C PRO A 142 2.04 3.09 8.31
N LEU A 143 1.11 2.34 8.90
CA LEU A 143 0.43 1.21 8.27
C LEU A 143 -0.96 1.65 7.82
N GLN A 144 -1.23 1.55 6.52
CA GLN A 144 -2.55 1.73 5.95
C GLN A 144 -3.15 0.38 5.60
N VAL A 145 -4.44 0.22 5.87
CA VAL A 145 -5.15 -1.02 5.66
C VAL A 145 -6.31 -0.75 4.71
N ALA A 146 -6.42 -1.61 3.71
CA ALA A 146 -7.61 -1.73 2.89
C ALA A 146 -8.24 -3.09 3.16
N PHE A 147 -9.56 -3.13 3.27
CA PHE A 147 -10.32 -4.37 3.36
C PHE A 147 -10.91 -4.67 1.99
N ALA A 148 -10.71 -5.90 1.50
CA ALA A 148 -11.46 -6.36 0.34
C ALA A 148 -12.90 -6.66 0.78
N TYR A 149 -13.77 -5.65 0.75
CA TYR A 149 -15.20 -5.89 0.81
C TYR A 149 -15.63 -6.53 -0.52
N THR A 150 -16.53 -7.50 -0.46
CA THR A 150 -17.08 -8.32 -1.56
C THR A 150 -17.89 -7.51 -2.61
N LYS A 151 -17.56 -6.23 -2.81
CA LYS A 151 -17.98 -5.39 -3.94
C LYS A 151 -16.85 -5.02 -4.91
N VAL A 152 -15.61 -5.50 -4.70
CA VAL A 152 -14.57 -5.49 -5.77
C VAL A 152 -14.63 -6.76 -6.63
N ALA A 153 -15.67 -7.59 -6.45
CA ALA A 153 -16.12 -8.58 -7.41
C ALA A 153 -16.93 -7.95 -8.56
N LEU A 154 -16.47 -6.82 -9.12
CA LEU A 154 -17.10 -6.21 -10.31
C LEU A 154 -16.78 -6.98 -11.60
N TYR A 155 -16.06 -8.10 -11.52
CA TYR A 155 -15.69 -8.93 -12.68
C TYR A 155 -15.92 -10.43 -12.53
N GLU A 156 -16.42 -10.93 -11.40
CA GLU A 156 -16.74 -12.36 -11.30
C GLU A 156 -18.24 -12.58 -11.25
N GLU A 157 -18.80 -12.83 -12.43
CA GLU A 157 -20.11 -13.47 -12.55
C GLU A 157 -20.09 -14.80 -11.79
N LYS A 158 -20.89 -14.84 -10.73
CA LYS A 158 -21.55 -16.02 -10.14
C LYS A 158 -20.82 -17.34 -10.38
N LYS A 159 -19.92 -17.76 -9.48
CA LYS A 159 -19.72 -19.20 -9.27
C LYS A 159 -19.20 -19.73 -7.94
N ASN A 160 -18.70 -18.93 -7.00
CA ASN A 160 -18.22 -19.48 -5.73
C ASN A 160 -18.67 -18.70 -4.49
N LEU A 161 -19.98 -18.79 -4.18
CA LEU A 161 -20.57 -18.27 -2.94
C LEU A 161 -20.18 -19.05 -1.67
N SER A 162 -19.42 -20.14 -1.78
CA SER A 162 -19.11 -21.06 -0.69
C SER A 162 -17.90 -20.66 0.17
N LEU A 163 -17.16 -19.62 -0.22
CA LEU A 163 -15.95 -19.16 0.48
C LEU A 163 -16.20 -17.96 1.43
N MET A 164 -17.46 -17.59 1.66
CA MET A 164 -17.81 -16.60 2.68
C MET A 164 -17.30 -17.06 4.06
N PRO A 165 -16.65 -16.20 4.86
CA PRO A 165 -16.66 -16.38 6.29
C PRO A 165 -18.12 -16.29 6.74
N LYS A 166 -18.72 -17.42 7.13
CA LYS A 166 -20.04 -17.45 7.76
C LYS A 166 -19.89 -16.97 9.20
N GLY A 167 -19.71 -15.66 9.37
CA GLY A 167 -19.58 -14.99 10.65
C GLY A 167 -20.65 -13.91 10.77
N GLY A 168 -21.63 -14.14 11.65
CA GLY A 168 -22.75 -13.24 11.88
C GLY A 168 -22.34 -11.91 12.50
N ASN A 169 -23.17 -10.89 12.23
CA ASN A 169 -23.28 -9.60 12.90
C ASN A 169 -22.16 -9.26 13.91
N ARG A 170 -21.03 -8.75 13.42
CA ARG A 170 -20.04 -7.89 14.14
C ARG A 170 -18.81 -7.66 13.26
N PHE A 171 -18.96 -6.89 12.17
CA PHE A 171 -17.79 -6.25 11.56
C PHE A 171 -17.80 -4.78 11.96
N PRO A 172 -16.78 -4.31 12.71
CA PRO A 172 -16.71 -2.93 13.12
C PRO A 172 -16.55 -2.01 11.90
N GLY A 173 -17.19 -0.84 11.93
CA GLY A 173 -17.04 0.17 10.87
C GLY A 173 -15.59 0.65 10.72
N LEU A 174 -15.32 1.41 9.65
CA LEU A 174 -14.00 1.93 9.27
C LEU A 174 -13.25 2.73 10.38
N PHE A 175 -13.92 3.03 11.50
CA PHE A 175 -13.38 3.74 12.67
C PHE A 175 -13.30 2.90 13.95
N ASP A 176 -13.63 1.62 13.86
CA ASP A 176 -14.11 0.85 15.00
C ASP A 176 -13.12 -0.30 15.28
N PHE A 177 -11.83 0.03 15.35
CA PHE A 177 -10.80 -0.96 15.70
C PHE A 177 -11.03 -1.43 17.15
N PRO A 178 -11.18 -2.74 17.42
CA PRO A 178 -11.36 -3.22 18.79
C PRO A 178 -10.06 -3.03 19.59
N ASN A 179 -10.18 -2.47 20.79
CA ASN A 179 -9.12 -2.49 21.80
C ASN A 179 -8.70 -3.93 22.11
N GLU A 180 -7.42 -4.14 22.45
CA GLU A 180 -6.79 -5.45 22.68
C GLU A 180 -7.57 -6.35 23.67
N GLU A 181 -8.35 -5.76 24.59
CA GLU A 181 -9.20 -6.48 25.55
C GLU A 181 -10.44 -7.14 24.91
N LYS A 182 -11.05 -6.54 23.88
CA LYS A 182 -12.26 -7.10 23.24
C LYS A 182 -11.97 -8.35 22.42
N VAL A 183 -10.73 -8.52 21.94
CA VAL A 183 -10.30 -9.72 21.21
C VAL A 183 -9.97 -10.88 22.16
N LYS A 184 -9.59 -10.59 23.43
CA LYS A 184 -9.42 -11.66 24.44
C LYS A 184 -10.77 -12.24 24.90
N LEU A 185 -11.82 -11.43 24.98
CA LEU A 185 -13.16 -11.86 25.38
C LEU A 185 -13.85 -12.82 24.37
N SER A 186 -13.46 -12.80 23.08
CA SER A 186 -14.03 -13.75 22.10
C SER A 186 -13.41 -15.15 22.17
N LYS A 187 -12.28 -15.33 22.86
CA LYS A 187 -11.64 -16.64 23.06
C LYS A 187 -12.20 -17.42 24.24
N SER A 188 -12.89 -16.79 25.19
CA SER A 188 -13.43 -17.45 26.40
C SER A 188 -14.86 -17.99 26.26
N PHE A 189 -15.50 -17.90 25.09
CA PHE A 189 -16.88 -18.37 24.87
C PHE A 189 -17.00 -19.70 24.13
N LYS A 190 -15.90 -20.45 23.93
CA LYS A 190 -15.92 -21.77 23.28
C LYS A 190 -16.06 -22.97 24.22
N GLU A 191 -16.32 -22.78 25.50
CA GLU A 191 -16.49 -23.90 26.47
C GLU A 191 -17.87 -24.01 27.12
N ILE A 192 -18.89 -23.27 26.68
CA ILE A 192 -20.28 -23.51 27.12
C ILE A 192 -21.23 -23.42 25.93
N ALA A 193 -21.40 -24.53 25.21
CA ALA A 193 -22.58 -24.90 24.44
C ALA A 193 -22.47 -26.37 24.02
#